data_AF-A0A2R8F586-F1
#
_entry.id   AF-A0A2R8F586-F1
#
_cell.length_a   1.000
_cell.length_b   1.000
_cell.length_c   1.000
_cell.angle_alpha   90.00
_cell.angle_beta   90.00
_cell.angle_gamma   90.00
#
_symmetry.space_group_name_H-M   'P 1'
#
loop_
_entity.id
_entity.type
_entity.pdbx_description
1 polymer ?
#
loop_
_entity_poly.entity_id
_entity_poly.type
_entity_poly.pdbx_seq_one_letter_code
_entity_poly.pdbx_strand_id
1 'polypeptide(L)'
;MKFAYNILLANLMMKLLSFFLCSNLIVNDYRWKHLKWETGDIKAKPYGPTKGYNAKIDLKEFEELIINHHDKTAKELSIILGNRLQRTRINYYRKLLGYTYKKNSFSSQKGYCVKK
;
A
#
# COMPACT_ATOMS: atom_id res chain seq x y z
N MET A 1 -9.02 -19.45 44.29
CA MET A 1 -8.46 -18.11 43.98
C MET A 1 -8.41 -17.76 42.48
N LYS A 2 -8.12 -18.69 41.56
CA LYS A 2 -8.04 -18.38 40.10
C LYS A 2 -9.36 -17.92 39.45
N PHE A 3 -10.50 -18.42 39.93
CA PHE A 3 -11.83 -18.10 39.35
C PHE A 3 -12.24 -16.63 39.54
N ALA A 4 -12.03 -16.08 40.74
CA ALA A 4 -12.34 -14.68 41.03
C ALA A 4 -11.45 -13.70 40.24
N TYR A 5 -10.16 -14.04 40.07
CA TYR A 5 -9.24 -13.26 39.24
C TYR A 5 -9.67 -13.24 37.77
N ASN A 6 -10.08 -14.39 37.22
CA ASN A 6 -10.56 -14.48 35.84
C ASN A 6 -11.85 -13.69 35.60
N ILE A 7 -12.77 -13.66 36.57
CA ILE A 7 -13.98 -12.83 36.50
C ILE A 7 -13.62 -11.34 36.57
N LEU A 8 -12.72 -10.96 37.46
CA LEU A 8 -12.27 -9.57 37.59
C LEU A 8 -11.57 -9.09 36.31
N LEU A 9 -10.72 -9.95 35.72
CA LEU A 9 -10.00 -9.69 34.47
C LEU A 9 -10.98 -9.57 33.30
N ALA A 10 -11.96 -10.48 33.19
CA ALA A 10 -12.99 -10.42 32.14
C ALA A 10 -13.83 -9.13 32.23
N ASN A 11 -14.20 -8.71 33.45
CA ASN A 11 -14.93 -7.46 33.67
C ASN A 11 -14.09 -6.22 33.31
N LEU A 12 -12.79 -6.24 33.60
CA LEU A 12 -11.87 -5.17 33.20
C LEU A 12 -11.70 -5.11 31.68
N MET A 13 -11.57 -6.27 31.01
CA MET A 13 -11.47 -6.35 29.56
C MET A 13 -12.74 -5.84 28.87
N MET A 14 -13.92 -6.18 29.38
CA MET A 14 -15.20 -5.70 28.85
C MET A 14 -15.36 -4.17 28.99
N LYS A 15 -14.90 -3.59 30.11
CA LYS A 15 -14.88 -2.13 30.31
C LYS A 15 -13.88 -1.41 29.39
N LEU A 16 -12.71 -2.02 29.16
CA LEU A 16 -11.75 -1.47 28.22
C LEU A 16 -12.28 -1.53 26.78
N LEU A 17 -12.92 -2.63 26.39
CA LEU A 17 -13.54 -2.78 25.08
C LEU A 17 -14.64 -1.75 24.85
N SER A 18 -15.52 -1.52 25.85
CA SER A 18 -16.57 -0.52 25.76
C SER A 18 -16.01 0.90 25.68
N PHE A 19 -14.94 1.21 26.41
CA PHE A 19 -14.24 2.50 26.33
C PHE A 19 -13.64 2.74 24.93
N PHE A 20 -12.98 1.73 24.35
CA PHE A 20 -12.45 1.80 22.99
C PHE A 20 -13.56 1.98 21.94
N LEU A 21 -14.68 1.27 22.08
CA LEU A 21 -15.82 1.41 21.17
C LEU A 21 -16.48 2.79 21.28
N CYS A 22 -16.71 3.30 22.50
CA CYS A 22 -17.25 4.63 22.74
C CYS A 22 -16.32 5.72 22.20
N SER A 23 -15.02 5.60 22.38
CA SER A 23 -14.04 6.57 21.87
C SER A 23 -14.06 6.64 20.33
N ASN A 24 -14.18 5.51 19.64
CA ASN A 24 -14.30 5.46 18.19
C ASN A 24 -15.64 6.00 17.68
N LEU A 25 -16.74 5.79 18.42
CA LEU A 25 -18.05 6.37 18.11
C LEU A 25 -18.05 7.90 18.21
N ILE A 26 -17.41 8.45 19.26
CA ILE A 26 -17.30 9.91 19.49
C ILE A 26 -16.49 10.59 18.38
N VAL A 27 -15.35 9.99 17.98
CA VAL A 27 -14.52 10.53 16.88
C VAL A 27 -15.27 10.53 15.56
N ASN A 28 -16.06 9.49 15.27
CA ASN A 28 -16.88 9.46 14.07
C ASN A 28 -18.01 10.49 14.10
N ASP A 29 -18.72 10.63 15.23
CA ASP A 29 -19.79 11.63 15.40
C ASP A 29 -19.26 13.07 15.19
N TYR A 30 -18.09 13.40 15.75
CA TYR A 30 -17.46 14.70 15.53
C TYR A 30 -17.12 14.95 14.05
N ARG A 31 -16.56 13.96 13.36
CA ARG A 31 -16.21 14.07 11.93
C ARG A 31 -17.44 14.28 11.04
N TRP A 32 -18.55 13.61 11.34
CA TRP A 32 -19.81 13.77 10.60
C TRP A 32 -20.48 15.12 10.89
N LYS A 33 -20.47 15.58 12.15
CA LYS A 33 -20.96 16.91 12.53
C LYS A 33 -20.15 18.02 11.85
N HIS A 34 -18.83 17.89 11.83
CA HIS A 34 -17.95 18.83 11.14
C HIS A 34 -18.20 18.85 9.63
N LEU A 35 -18.36 17.68 8.99
CA LEU A 35 -18.70 17.59 7.57
C LEU A 35 -20.06 18.23 7.24
N LYS A 36 -21.07 18.05 8.10
CA LYS A 36 -22.37 18.73 7.98
C LYS A 36 -22.25 20.25 8.11
N TRP A 37 -21.40 20.74 9.01
CA TRP A 37 -21.15 22.18 9.18
C TRP A 37 -20.43 22.78 7.96
N GLU A 38 -19.44 22.08 7.40
CA GLU A 38 -18.68 22.56 6.23
C GLU A 38 -19.50 22.51 4.92
N THR A 39 -20.29 21.45 4.71
CA THR A 39 -20.92 21.17 3.41
C THR A 39 -22.44 21.30 3.40
N GLY A 40 -23.09 21.45 4.56
CA GLY A 40 -24.55 21.49 4.69
C GLY A 40 -25.26 20.15 4.46
N ASP A 41 -24.55 19.12 4.02
CA ASP A 41 -25.07 17.80 3.66
C ASP A 41 -24.37 16.71 4.47
N ILE A 42 -25.04 15.58 4.69
CA ILE A 42 -24.46 14.39 5.33
C ILE A 42 -24.33 13.32 4.25
N LYS A 43 -23.28 13.45 3.45
CA LYS A 43 -22.88 12.44 2.47
C LYS A 43 -21.43 12.10 2.66
N ALA A 44 -21.08 10.82 2.50
CA ALA A 44 -19.68 10.42 2.46
C ALA A 44 -18.98 11.20 1.34
N LYS A 45 -17.76 11.69 1.60
CA LYS A 45 -16.95 12.24 0.52
C LYS A 45 -16.84 11.17 -0.57
N PRO A 46 -17.04 11.51 -1.86
CA PRO A 46 -16.84 10.53 -2.91
C PRO A 46 -15.42 9.99 -2.77
N TYR A 47 -15.25 8.69 -2.94
CA TYR A 47 -13.92 8.08 -3.04
C TYR A 47 -13.23 8.66 -4.28
N GLY A 48 -12.56 9.81 -4.10
CA GLY A 48 -11.77 10.43 -5.13
C GLY A 48 -10.48 9.63 -5.34
N PRO A 49 -9.85 9.72 -6.52
CA PRO A 49 -8.54 9.13 -6.72
C PRO A 49 -7.61 9.67 -5.64
N THR A 50 -7.06 8.77 -4.83
CA THR A 50 -6.08 9.12 -3.80
C THR A 50 -4.99 9.94 -4.45
N LYS A 51 -4.65 11.12 -3.89
CA LYS A 51 -3.53 11.97 -4.33
C LYS A 51 -2.20 11.24 -4.09
N GLY A 52 -1.95 10.17 -4.81
CA GLY A 52 -0.67 9.48 -4.88
C GLY A 52 0.18 10.10 -5.98
N TYR A 53 1.49 10.14 -5.77
CA TYR A 53 2.46 10.46 -6.81
C TYR A 53 2.33 9.44 -7.95
N ASN A 54 1.55 9.79 -8.97
CA ASN A 54 1.32 8.98 -10.16
C ASN A 54 2.25 9.45 -11.27
N ALA A 55 3.57 9.30 -11.10
CA ALA A 55 4.46 9.44 -12.23
C ALA A 55 4.10 8.34 -13.25
N LYS A 56 3.69 8.78 -14.44
CA LYS A 56 3.48 7.90 -15.59
C LYS A 56 4.75 7.98 -16.44
N ILE A 57 5.22 6.82 -16.87
CA ILE A 57 6.21 6.66 -17.91
C ILE A 57 5.48 6.06 -19.11
N ASP A 58 5.93 6.39 -20.32
CA ASP A 58 5.41 5.70 -21.49
C ASP A 58 5.85 4.23 -21.50
N LEU A 59 5.01 3.34 -22.02
CA LEU A 59 5.30 1.90 -22.03
C LEU A 59 6.52 1.59 -22.91
N LYS A 60 6.69 2.33 -24.00
CA LYS A 60 7.81 2.14 -24.94
C LYS A 60 9.15 2.55 -24.31
N GLU A 61 9.18 3.71 -23.67
CA GLU A 61 10.34 4.19 -22.90
C GLU A 61 10.74 3.17 -21.81
N PHE A 62 9.75 2.59 -21.14
CA PHE A 62 10.01 1.57 -20.13
C PHE A 62 10.50 0.23 -20.72
N GLU A 63 10.03 -0.17 -21.91
CA GLU A 63 10.52 -1.37 -22.60
C GLU A 63 11.99 -1.22 -23.00
N GLU A 64 12.36 -0.06 -23.58
CA GLU A 64 13.75 0.27 -23.93
C GLU A 64 14.66 0.25 -22.68
N LEU A 65 14.18 0.80 -21.56
CA LEU A 65 14.90 0.75 -20.27
C LEU A 65 15.16 -0.70 -19.81
N ILE A 66 14.16 -1.59 -19.93
CA ILE A 66 14.32 -2.99 -19.53
C ILE A 66 15.33 -3.71 -20.42
N ILE A 67 15.31 -3.45 -21.74
CA ILE A 67 16.25 -4.07 -22.68
C ILE A 67 17.69 -3.67 -22.34
N ASN A 68 17.92 -2.38 -22.08
CA ASN A 68 19.24 -1.85 -21.71
C ASN A 68 19.72 -2.31 -20.32
N HIS A 69 18.80 -2.60 -19.40
CA HIS A 69 19.09 -2.92 -18.00
C HIS A 69 18.44 -4.23 -17.54
N HIS A 70 18.56 -5.27 -18.37
CA HIS A 70 17.89 -6.56 -18.15
C HIS A 70 18.35 -7.28 -16.86
N ASP A 71 19.56 -7.00 -16.36
CA ASP A 71 20.12 -7.55 -15.12
C ASP A 71 19.65 -6.82 -13.85
N LYS A 72 18.96 -5.68 -13.98
CA LYS A 72 18.61 -4.83 -12.85
C LYS A 72 17.33 -5.26 -12.16
N THR A 73 17.36 -5.19 -10.83
CA THR A 73 16.17 -5.36 -10.00
C THR A 73 15.25 -4.14 -10.10
N ALA A 74 13.98 -4.30 -9.71
CA ALA A 74 13.04 -3.17 -9.70
C ALA A 74 13.45 -2.03 -8.74
N LYS A 75 14.26 -2.32 -7.71
CA LYS A 75 14.81 -1.29 -6.82
C LYS A 75 15.89 -0.47 -7.53
N GLU A 76 16.80 -1.14 -8.24
CA GLU A 76 17.86 -0.46 -9.01
C GLU A 76 17.26 0.35 -10.17
N LEU A 77 16.25 -0.18 -10.87
CA LEU A 77 15.53 0.57 -11.90
C LEU A 77 14.83 1.83 -11.34
N SER A 78 14.27 1.76 -10.14
CA SER A 78 13.70 2.94 -9.47
C SER A 78 14.75 4.03 -9.27
N ILE A 79 15.97 3.66 -8.90
CA ILE A 79 17.08 4.60 -8.69
C ILE A 79 17.52 5.21 -10.03
N ILE A 80 17.65 4.40 -11.09
CA ILE A 80 17.99 4.88 -12.44
C ILE A 80 16.93 5.87 -12.96
N LEU A 81 15.65 5.61 -12.67
CA LEU A 81 14.53 6.49 -13.03
C LEU A 81 14.39 7.71 -12.09
N GLY A 82 15.37 8.00 -11.23
CA GLY A 82 15.34 9.14 -10.31
C GLY A 82 14.23 9.06 -9.26
N ASN A 83 13.86 7.85 -8.84
CA ASN A 83 12.74 7.56 -7.94
C ASN A 83 11.39 8.13 -8.38
N ARG A 84 11.25 8.45 -9.68
CA ARG A 84 9.97 8.88 -10.26
C ARG A 84 8.94 7.75 -10.16
N LEU A 85 9.37 6.50 -10.36
CA LEU A 85 8.52 5.33 -10.32
C LEU A 85 8.81 4.45 -9.10
N GLN A 86 7.75 4.13 -8.35
CA GLN A 86 7.83 3.17 -7.27
C GLN A 86 8.08 1.75 -7.78
N ARG A 87 8.78 0.94 -6.97
CA ARG A 87 9.09 -0.47 -7.25
C ARG A 87 7.86 -1.31 -7.65
N THR A 88 6.71 -1.04 -7.04
CA THR A 88 5.43 -1.72 -7.33
C THR A 88 4.96 -1.45 -8.75
N ARG A 89 5.07 -0.20 -9.21
CA ARG A 89 4.72 0.21 -10.58
C ARG A 89 5.67 -0.38 -11.62
N ILE A 90 6.97 -0.44 -11.32
CA ILE A 90 7.97 -1.09 -12.19
C ILE A 90 7.63 -2.57 -12.37
N ASN A 91 7.26 -3.28 -11.30
CA ASN A 91 6.85 -4.67 -11.39
C ASN A 91 5.53 -4.85 -12.16
N TYR A 92 4.60 -3.90 -12.02
CA TYR A 92 3.36 -3.89 -12.78
C TYR A 92 3.62 -3.73 -14.28
N TYR A 93 4.43 -2.75 -14.69
CA TYR A 93 4.79 -2.56 -16.10
C TYR A 93 5.55 -3.74 -16.70
N ARG A 94 6.44 -4.39 -15.93
CA ARG A 94 7.08 -5.64 -16.34
C ARG A 94 6.05 -6.71 -16.71
N LYS A 95 5.06 -6.93 -15.84
CA LYS A 95 3.98 -7.90 -16.09
C LYS A 95 3.14 -7.51 -17.30
N LEU A 96 2.83 -6.22 -17.49
CA LEU A 96 2.09 -5.73 -18.66
C LEU A 96 2.82 -6.02 -19.97
N LEU A 97 4.15 -5.86 -19.99
CA LEU A 97 4.98 -6.12 -21.17
C LEU A 97 5.36 -7.61 -21.34
N GLY A 98 4.88 -8.50 -20.46
CA GLY A 98 5.20 -9.93 -20.50
C GLY A 98 6.57 -10.30 -19.93
N TYR A 99 7.28 -9.37 -19.29
CA TYR A 99 8.57 -9.65 -18.65
C TYR A 99 8.42 -10.26 -17.26
N THR A 100 9.29 -11.22 -16.96
CA THR A 100 9.44 -11.85 -15.64
C THR A 100 10.90 -11.76 -15.21
N TYR A 101 11.16 -11.52 -13.92
CA TYR A 101 12.52 -11.54 -13.39
C TYR A 101 12.85 -12.94 -12.88
N LYS A 102 13.84 -13.59 -13.51
CA LYS A 102 14.30 -14.93 -13.15
C LYS A 102 15.51 -14.81 -12.24
N LYS A 103 15.42 -15.38 -11.04
CA LYS A 103 16.57 -15.55 -10.15
C LYS A 103 17.31 -16.83 -10.51
N ASN A 104 18.63 -16.78 -10.47
CA ASN A 104 19.43 -18.00 -10.59
C ASN A 104 19.35 -18.76 -9.26
N SER A 105 18.93 -20.02 -9.31
CA SER A 105 18.80 -20.88 -8.12
C SER A 105 20.14 -21.46 -7.66
N PHE A 106 21.15 -21.50 -8.53
CA PHE A 106 22.40 -22.22 -8.32
C PHE A 106 23.66 -21.33 -8.30
N SER A 107 23.53 -20.03 -8.55
CA SER A 107 24.67 -19.09 -8.59
C SER A 107 24.39 -17.87 -7.72
N SER A 108 25.43 -17.32 -7.08
CA SER A 108 25.40 -16.00 -6.43
C SER A 108 25.23 -14.83 -7.42
N GLN A 109 25.20 -15.11 -8.72
CA GLN A 109 25.00 -14.11 -9.77
C GLN A 109 23.60 -13.49 -9.71
N LYS A 110 23.52 -12.22 -10.11
CA LYS A 110 22.23 -11.51 -10.21
C LYS A 110 21.33 -12.21 -11.24
N GLY A 111 20.04 -12.21 -10.92
CA GLY A 111 19.01 -12.64 -11.86
C GLY A 111 18.88 -11.66 -13.03
N TYR A 112 18.06 -12.03 -14.01
CA TYR A 112 17.82 -11.21 -15.20
C TYR A 112 16.35 -11.26 -15.61
N CYS A 113 15.94 -10.25 -16.37
CA CYS A 113 14.59 -10.15 -16.92
C CYS A 113 14.48 -10.96 -18.22
N VAL A 114 13.41 -11.74 -18.32
CA VAL A 114 13.09 -12.62 -19.45
C VAL A 114 11.69 -12.30 -19.92
N LYS A 115 11.50 -12.14 -21.23
CA LYS A 115 10.17 -12.01 -21.84
C LYS A 115 9.55 -13.41 -21.96
N LYS A 116 8.32 -13.57 -21.49
CA LYS A 116 7.57 -14.81 -21.65
C LYS A 116 7.11 -15.01 -23.09
#